data_AF-A0AAU7TIK5-F1
#
_entry.id   AF-A0AAU7TIK5-F1
#
_cell.length_a   1.000
_cell.length_b   1.000
_cell.length_c   1.000
_cell.angle_alpha   90.00
_cell.angle_beta   90.00
_cell.angle_gamma   90.00
#
_symmetry.space_group_name_H-M   'P 1'
#
loop_
_entity.id
_entity.type
_entity.pdbx_description
1 polymer ?
#
loop_
_entity_poly.entity_id
_entity_poly.type
_entity_poly.pdbx_seq_one_letter_code
_entity_poly.pdbx_strand_id
1 'polypeptide(L)'
;MNYDEFDAEYRRVLGVADELHTDVLARGIERLRVLADGLANVAERRKADNGIAMLEDILGYDEQPAASPAMAEAERAHTLASADGGTDEERIARAEAGMAEIARIAQTADPSQRTGILALNESLHMLILALRSDVPGNG
;
A
#
# COMPACT_ATOMS: atom_id res chain seq x y z
N MET A 1 0.49 29.94 -19.71
CA MET A 1 0.28 28.58 -19.21
C MET A 1 -1.02 28.57 -18.43
N ASN A 2 -1.90 27.59 -18.66
CA ASN A 2 -3.20 27.49 -17.99
C ASN A 2 -3.30 26.20 -17.14
N TYR A 3 -4.31 26.12 -16.28
CA TYR A 3 -4.50 24.97 -15.40
C TYR A 3 -4.77 23.66 -16.17
N ASP A 4 -5.32 23.75 -17.38
CA ASP A 4 -5.59 22.59 -18.23
C ASP A 4 -4.30 21.89 -18.68
N GLU A 5 -3.23 22.65 -18.96
CA GLU A 5 -1.90 22.12 -19.25
C GLU A 5 -1.29 21.41 -18.03
N PHE A 6 -1.54 21.93 -16.81
CA PHE A 6 -1.11 21.28 -15.57
C PHE A 6 -1.89 19.98 -15.30
N ASP A 7 -3.22 19.99 -15.47
CA ASP A 7 -4.07 18.82 -15.22
C ASP A 7 -3.77 17.68 -16.20
N ALA A 8 -3.46 18.00 -17.46
CA ALA A 8 -3.05 17.01 -18.45
C ALA A 8 -1.73 16.31 -18.07
N GLU A 9 -0.72 17.07 -17.64
CA GLU A 9 0.55 16.50 -17.18
C GLU A 9 0.41 15.78 -15.84
N TYR A 10 -0.43 16.28 -14.93
CA TYR A 10 -0.72 15.61 -13.66
C TYR A 10 -1.31 14.21 -13.88
N ARG A 11 -2.31 14.06 -14.77
CA ARG A 11 -2.89 12.75 -15.10
C ARG A 11 -1.89 11.81 -15.77
N ARG A 12 -1.01 12.36 -16.61
CA ARG A 12 0.05 11.58 -17.25
C ARG A 12 1.04 11.04 -16.23
N VAL A 13 1.45 11.87 -15.27
CA VAL A 13 2.36 11.46 -14.18
C VAL A 13 1.69 10.43 -13.26
N LEU A 14 0.41 10.62 -12.94
CA LEU A 14 -0.36 9.66 -12.15
C LEU A 14 -0.47 8.29 -12.84
N GLY A 15 -0.71 8.27 -14.16
CA GLY A 15 -0.76 7.01 -14.93
C GLY A 15 0.56 6.25 -14.96
N VAL A 16 1.69 6.93 -14.81
CA VAL A 16 3.02 6.29 -14.72
C VAL A 16 3.35 5.86 -13.28
N ALA A 17 2.75 6.51 -12.28
CA ALA A 17 2.85 6.09 -10.88
C ALA A 17 2.20 4.70 -10.65
N ASP A 18 1.08 4.42 -11.33
CA ASP A 18 0.42 3.10 -11.31
C ASP A 18 1.30 1.97 -11.90
N GLU A 19 2.30 2.30 -12.73
CA GLU A 19 3.23 1.34 -13.35
C GLU A 19 4.53 1.12 -12.55
N LEU A 20 4.63 1.61 -11.30
CA LEU A 20 5.77 1.42 -10.38
C LEU A 20 7.13 1.90 -10.95
N HIS A 21 7.11 2.93 -11.81
CA HIS A 21 8.34 3.53 -12.36
C HIS A 21 8.77 4.75 -11.55
N THR A 22 9.30 4.51 -10.36
CA THR A 22 9.72 5.49 -9.35
C THR A 22 10.64 6.60 -9.91
N ASP A 23 11.62 6.24 -10.76
CA ASP A 23 12.50 7.21 -11.44
C ASP A 23 11.80 8.13 -12.44
N VAL A 24 10.71 7.66 -13.04
CA VAL A 24 9.92 8.42 -14.01
C VAL A 24 8.93 9.33 -13.28
N LEU A 25 8.36 8.85 -12.16
CA LEU A 25 7.54 9.63 -11.26
C LEU A 25 8.34 10.80 -10.64
N ALA A 26 9.56 10.56 -10.13
CA ALA A 26 10.42 11.60 -9.59
C ALA A 26 10.72 12.72 -10.61
N ARG A 27 11.07 12.35 -11.84
CA ARG A 27 11.28 13.31 -12.95
C ARG A 27 9.98 14.02 -13.36
N GLY A 28 8.82 13.37 -13.22
CA GLY A 28 7.51 13.98 -13.43
C GLY A 28 7.19 15.05 -12.40
N ILE A 29 7.46 14.77 -11.13
CA ILE A 29 7.28 15.71 -10.00
C ILE A 29 8.14 16.97 -10.19
N GLU A 30 9.41 16.82 -10.58
CA GLU A 30 10.28 17.97 -10.87
C GLU A 30 9.71 18.89 -11.96
N ARG A 31 9.13 18.31 -13.02
CA ARG A 31 8.48 19.07 -14.08
C ARG A 31 7.23 19.78 -13.56
N LEU A 32 6.40 19.11 -12.76
CA LEU A 32 5.19 19.72 -12.19
C LEU A 32 5.52 20.92 -11.28
N ARG A 33 6.63 20.88 -10.53
CA ARG A 33 7.10 22.04 -9.73
C ARG A 33 7.44 23.24 -10.59
N VAL A 34 8.17 23.05 -11.69
CA VAL A 34 8.49 24.14 -12.63
C VAL A 34 7.22 24.75 -13.26
N LEU A 35 6.23 23.91 -13.56
CA LEU A 35 4.96 24.35 -14.11
C LEU A 35 4.09 25.09 -13.08
N ALA A 36 4.08 24.63 -11.83
CA ALA A 36 3.37 25.28 -10.72
C ALA A 36 3.93 26.68 -10.42
N ASP A 37 5.26 26.85 -10.45
CA ASP A 37 5.91 28.15 -10.27
C ASP A 37 5.54 29.17 -11.36
N GLY A 38 5.22 28.68 -12.56
CA GLY A 38 4.74 29.48 -13.69
C GLY A 38 3.28 29.93 -13.60
N LEU A 39 2.49 29.42 -12.64
CA LEU A 39 1.08 29.78 -12.48
C LEU A 39 0.95 31.17 -11.85
N ALA A 40 0.33 32.10 -12.57
CA ALA A 40 0.12 33.48 -12.12
C ALA A 40 -0.93 33.61 -11.01
N ASN A 41 -1.84 32.65 -10.90
CA ASN A 41 -2.91 32.62 -9.91
C ASN A 41 -2.46 31.87 -8.64
N VAL A 42 -2.49 32.57 -7.51
CA VAL A 42 -2.09 32.02 -6.20
C VAL A 42 -2.97 30.85 -5.76
N ALA A 43 -4.27 30.86 -6.08
CA ALA A 43 -5.17 29.76 -5.72
C ALA A 43 -4.89 28.49 -6.54
N GLU A 44 -4.57 28.66 -7.83
CA GLU A 44 -4.19 27.56 -8.72
C GLU A 44 -2.82 26.98 -8.35
N ARG A 45 -1.86 27.85 -8.01
CA ARG A 45 -0.55 27.44 -7.50
C ARG A 45 -0.68 26.59 -6.24
N ARG A 46 -1.50 27.03 -5.27
CA ARG A 46 -1.75 26.26 -4.04
C ARG A 46 -2.41 24.90 -4.30
N LYS A 47 -3.29 24.82 -5.30
CA LYS A 47 -3.90 23.55 -5.71
C LYS A 47 -2.88 22.62 -6.39
N ALA A 48 -1.99 23.18 -7.20
CA ALA A 48 -0.88 22.47 -7.82
C ALA A 48 0.10 21.93 -6.77
N ASP A 49 0.48 22.74 -5.79
CA ASP A 49 1.37 22.36 -4.69
C ASP A 49 0.79 21.19 -3.88
N ASN A 50 -0.51 21.22 -3.58
CA ASN A 50 -1.18 20.11 -2.89
C ASN A 50 -1.16 18.81 -3.73
N GLY A 51 -1.35 18.91 -5.05
CA GLY A 51 -1.28 17.75 -5.95
C GLY A 51 0.14 17.18 -6.04
N ILE A 52 1.15 18.04 -6.07
CA ILE A 52 2.57 17.66 -6.06
C ILE A 52 2.92 16.95 -4.74
N ALA A 53 2.49 17.50 -3.59
CA ALA A 53 2.73 16.90 -2.28
C ALA A 53 2.13 15.48 -2.17
N MET A 54 0.96 15.24 -2.78
CA MET A 54 0.35 13.91 -2.81
C MET A 54 1.17 12.91 -3.66
N LEU A 55 1.77 13.36 -4.77
CA LEU A 55 2.63 12.52 -5.60
C LEU A 55 3.98 12.25 -4.92
N GLU A 56 4.51 13.20 -4.17
CA GLU A 56 5.71 13.03 -3.34
C GLU A 56 5.49 12.02 -2.22
N ASP A 57 4.30 12.02 -1.61
CA ASP A 57 3.92 11.01 -0.61
C ASP A 57 3.91 9.61 -1.24
N ILE A 58 3.33 9.44 -2.43
CA ILE A 58 3.35 8.20 -3.21
C ILE A 58 4.78 7.74 -3.54
N LEU A 59 5.65 8.66 -3.96
CA LEU A 59 7.06 8.36 -4.19
C LEU A 59 7.76 7.89 -2.90
N GLY A 60 7.41 8.51 -1.76
CA GLY A 60 7.91 8.13 -0.44
C GLY A 60 7.46 6.73 0.03
N TYR A 61 6.35 6.21 -0.49
CA TYR A 61 5.93 4.82 -0.27
C TYR A 61 6.84 3.82 -1.02
N ASP A 62 7.27 4.13 -2.25
CA ASP A 62 8.22 3.31 -3.02
C ASP A 62 9.67 3.45 -2.52
N GLU A 63 10.02 4.59 -1.90
CA GLU A 63 11.29 4.77 -1.18
C GLU A 63 11.33 4.06 0.18
N GLN A 64 10.25 3.35 0.58
CA GLN A 64 10.39 2.39 1.67
C GLN A 64 11.49 1.38 1.26
N PRO A 65 12.54 1.22 2.09
CA PRO A 65 13.59 0.27 1.79
C PRO A 65 12.93 -1.07 1.48
N ALA A 66 13.33 -1.69 0.36
CA ALA A 66 12.82 -2.98 -0.09
C ALA A 66 12.51 -3.85 1.12
N ALA A 67 11.25 -4.27 1.25
CA ALA A 67 10.74 -4.92 2.45
C ALA A 67 11.80 -5.87 3.01
N SER A 68 12.15 -5.68 4.28
CA SER A 68 13.19 -6.51 4.90
C SER A 68 12.90 -7.98 4.62
N PRO A 69 13.91 -8.86 4.55
CA PRO A 69 13.67 -10.27 4.24
C PRO A 69 12.56 -10.89 5.11
N ALA A 70 12.47 -10.48 6.38
CA ALA A 70 11.42 -10.88 7.31
C ALA A 70 10.04 -10.30 6.97
N MET A 71 9.93 -9.02 6.60
CA MET A 71 8.67 -8.41 6.17
C MET A 71 8.17 -9.06 4.87
N ALA A 72 9.06 -9.26 3.89
CA ALA A 72 8.71 -9.94 2.65
C ALA A 72 8.29 -11.41 2.87
N GLU A 73 8.91 -12.11 3.82
CA GLU A 73 8.49 -13.46 4.22
C GLU A 73 7.09 -13.44 4.87
N ALA A 74 6.84 -12.46 5.73
CA ALA A 74 5.54 -12.30 6.39
C ALA A 74 4.41 -11.94 5.40
N GLU A 75 4.68 -11.09 4.41
CA GLU A 75 3.73 -10.76 3.34
C GLU A 75 3.38 -11.98 2.48
N ARG A 76 4.37 -12.84 2.17
CA ARG A 76 4.11 -14.11 1.48
C ARG A 76 3.26 -15.05 2.33
N ALA A 77 3.57 -15.19 3.62
CA ALA A 77 2.78 -16.00 4.54
C ALA A 77 1.34 -15.48 4.64
N HIS A 78 1.17 -14.16 4.74
CA HIS A 78 -0.13 -13.48 4.76
C HIS A 78 -0.94 -13.73 3.48
N THR A 79 -0.31 -13.58 2.32
CA THR A 79 -0.96 -13.79 1.01
C THR A 79 -1.48 -15.23 0.88
N LEU A 80 -0.68 -16.21 1.30
CA LEU A 80 -1.11 -17.61 1.30
C LEU A 80 -2.26 -17.84 2.30
N ALA A 81 -2.19 -17.20 3.47
CA ALA A 81 -3.18 -17.34 4.53
C ALA A 81 -4.55 -16.74 4.21
N SER A 82 -4.57 -15.67 3.40
CA SER A 82 -5.78 -14.95 3.00
C SER A 82 -6.43 -15.47 1.72
N ALA A 83 -5.89 -16.51 1.10
CA ALA A 83 -6.42 -17.06 -0.16
C ALA A 83 -7.87 -17.55 -0.03
N ASP A 84 -8.69 -17.24 -1.03
CA ASP A 84 -10.14 -17.51 -1.05
C ASP A 84 -10.53 -18.97 -1.37
N GLY A 85 -9.57 -19.85 -1.61
CA GLY A 85 -9.84 -21.25 -1.97
C GLY A 85 -10.20 -22.14 -0.77
N GLY A 86 -11.06 -23.13 -0.99
CA GLY A 86 -11.46 -24.14 0.01
C GLY A 86 -12.79 -23.83 0.70
N THR A 87 -13.16 -24.66 1.67
CA THR A 87 -14.31 -24.42 2.55
C THR A 87 -14.00 -23.33 3.58
N ASP A 88 -15.02 -22.77 4.24
CA ASP A 88 -14.80 -21.76 5.28
C ASP A 88 -13.96 -22.31 6.45
N GLU A 89 -14.13 -23.57 6.83
CA GLU A 89 -13.31 -24.24 7.84
C GLU A 89 -11.84 -24.34 7.41
N GLU A 90 -11.58 -24.70 6.14
CA GLU A 90 -10.23 -24.76 5.58
C GLU A 90 -9.60 -23.37 5.50
N ARG A 91 -10.39 -22.35 5.15
CA ARG A 91 -9.95 -20.94 5.08
C ARG A 91 -9.63 -20.40 6.47
N ILE A 92 -10.46 -20.69 7.48
CA ILE A 92 -10.19 -20.34 8.89
C ILE A 92 -8.90 -21.01 9.36
N ALA A 93 -8.76 -22.33 9.14
CA ALA A 93 -7.57 -23.06 9.55
C ALA A 93 -6.30 -22.52 8.87
N ARG A 94 -6.39 -22.12 7.60
CA ARG A 94 -5.29 -21.50 6.85
C ARG A 94 -4.93 -20.12 7.39
N ALA A 95 -5.94 -19.30 7.69
CA ALA A 95 -5.74 -17.97 8.28
C ALA A 95 -5.09 -18.08 9.67
N GLU A 96 -5.53 -19.02 10.52
CA GLU A 96 -4.93 -19.28 11.83
C GLU A 96 -3.48 -19.77 11.73
N ALA A 97 -3.19 -20.69 10.80
CA ALA A 97 -1.83 -21.13 10.51
C ALA A 97 -0.94 -19.99 10.01
N GLY A 98 -1.48 -19.12 9.15
CA GLY A 98 -0.82 -17.91 8.68
C GLY A 98 -0.46 -16.94 9.80
N MET A 99 -1.38 -16.70 10.73
CA MET A 99 -1.13 -15.85 11.89
C MET A 99 -0.02 -16.39 12.79
N ALA A 100 0.02 -17.72 13.00
CA ALA A 100 1.08 -18.37 13.75
C ALA A 100 2.45 -18.24 13.06
N GLU A 101 2.48 -18.38 11.73
CA GLU A 101 3.70 -18.24 10.94
C GLU A 101 4.23 -16.80 10.92
N ILE A 102 3.35 -15.81 10.74
CA ILE A 102 3.70 -14.38 10.85
C ILE A 102 4.24 -14.07 12.24
N ALA A 103 3.64 -14.63 13.30
CA ALA A 103 4.13 -14.47 14.66
C ALA A 103 5.51 -15.12 14.89
N ARG A 104 5.82 -16.23 14.20
CA ARG A 104 7.15 -16.86 14.22
C ARG A 104 8.18 -15.99 13.52
N ILE A 105 7.86 -15.47 12.33
CA ILE A 105 8.72 -14.56 11.56
C ILE A 105 9.03 -13.30 12.37
N ALA A 106 8.02 -12.72 13.01
CA ALA A 106 8.15 -11.54 13.86
C ALA A 106 9.07 -11.75 15.07
N GLN A 107 9.18 -12.98 15.59
CA GLN A 107 10.09 -13.32 16.70
C GLN A 107 11.55 -13.38 16.26
N THR A 108 11.81 -13.72 15.01
CA THR A 108 13.16 -13.80 14.44
C THR A 108 13.60 -12.51 13.75
N ALA A 109 12.68 -11.58 13.53
CA ALA A 109 12.94 -10.29 12.89
C ALA A 109 13.58 -9.27 13.86
N ASP A 110 14.11 -8.20 13.28
CA ASP A 110 14.59 -7.06 14.06
C ASP A 110 13.45 -6.47 14.92
N PRO A 111 13.72 -6.08 16.18
CA PRO A 111 12.70 -5.53 17.07
C PRO A 111 11.95 -4.32 16.50
N SER A 112 12.62 -3.52 15.66
CA SER A 112 12.01 -2.35 14.98
C SER A 112 10.95 -2.75 13.93
N GLN A 113 11.03 -3.96 13.38
CA GLN A 113 10.13 -4.45 12.33
C GLN A 113 9.01 -5.33 12.88
N ARG A 114 9.16 -5.85 14.10
CA ARG A 114 8.22 -6.77 14.74
C ARG A 114 6.78 -6.26 14.75
N THR A 115 6.57 -4.98 15.06
CA THR A 115 5.22 -4.39 15.09
C THR A 115 4.59 -4.37 13.69
N GLY A 116 5.35 -3.99 12.66
CA GLY A 116 4.86 -3.96 11.28
C GLY A 116 4.51 -5.37 10.77
N ILE A 117 5.35 -6.35 11.06
CA ILE A 117 5.10 -7.76 10.72
C ILE A 117 3.83 -8.27 11.42
N LEU A 118 3.67 -7.99 12.72
CA LEU A 118 2.49 -8.43 13.48
C LEU A 118 1.19 -7.74 13.04
N ALA A 119 1.27 -6.53 12.46
CA ALA A 119 0.09 -5.83 11.96
C ALA A 119 -0.63 -6.60 10.83
N LEU A 120 0.10 -7.43 10.07
CA LEU A 120 -0.49 -8.28 9.02
C LEU A 120 -1.55 -9.25 9.57
N ASN A 121 -1.44 -9.62 10.85
CA ASN A 121 -2.41 -10.52 11.50
C ASN A 121 -3.78 -9.89 11.68
N GLU A 122 -3.92 -8.57 11.67
CA GLU A 122 -5.21 -7.89 11.89
C GLU A 122 -6.22 -8.26 10.80
N SER A 123 -5.80 -8.20 9.54
CA SER A 123 -6.67 -8.55 8.41
C SER A 123 -7.05 -10.05 8.39
N LEU A 124 -6.13 -10.94 8.77
CA LEU A 124 -6.42 -12.38 8.91
C LEU A 124 -7.39 -12.65 10.06
N HIS A 125 -7.26 -11.91 11.16
CA HIS A 125 -8.20 -12.00 12.27
C HIS A 125 -9.62 -11.56 11.83
N MET A 126 -9.72 -10.47 11.08
CA MET A 126 -11.00 -10.00 10.52
C MET A 126 -11.60 -11.01 9.54
N LEU A 127 -10.77 -11.65 8.71
CA LEU A 127 -11.22 -12.73 7.81
C LEU A 127 -11.83 -13.90 8.61
N ILE A 128 -11.15 -14.36 9.67
CA ILE A 128 -11.67 -15.43 10.53
C ILE A 128 -13.00 -15.04 11.16
N LEU A 129 -13.15 -13.80 11.64
CA LEU A 129 -14.40 -13.32 12.23
C LEU A 129 -15.55 -13.29 11.21
N ALA A 130 -15.27 -12.84 9.99
CA ALA A 130 -16.25 -12.83 8.90
C ALA A 130 -16.71 -14.26 8.56
N LEU A 131 -15.76 -15.18 8.35
CA LEU A 131 -16.05 -16.57 8.00
C LEU A 131 -16.83 -17.29 9.11
N ARG A 132 -16.49 -17.07 10.38
CA ARG A 132 -17.23 -17.65 11.52
C ARG A 132 -18.65 -17.11 11.64
N SER A 133 -18.87 -15.87 11.22
CA SER A 133 -20.19 -15.24 11.27
C SER A 133 -21.10 -15.70 10.12
N ASP A 134 -20.51 -16.21 9.03
CA ASP A 134 -21.22 -16.70 7.84
C ASP A 134 -21.55 -18.21 7.93
N VAL A 135 -20.98 -18.94 8.90
CA VAL A 135 -21.42 -20.30 9.23
C VAL A 135 -22.85 -20.22 9.79
N PRO A 136 -23.88 -20.70 9.07
CA PRO A 136 -25.23 -20.70 9.59
C PRO A 136 -25.24 -21.67 10.76
N GLY A 137 -25.43 -21.16 11.98
CA GLY A 137 -25.78 -22.00 13.11
C GLY A 137 -27.03 -22.81 12.73
N ASN A 138 -26.93 -24.14 12.80
CA ASN A 138 -28.07 -25.06 12.77
C ASN A 138 -29.20 -24.52 13.65
N GLY A 139 -30.25 -23.99 13.02
CA GLY A 139 -31.57 -23.82 13.61
C GLY A 139 -32.38 -25.12 13.50
#